data_AF-A0A258CQ59-F1
#
_entry.id   AF-A0A258CQ59-F1
#
_cell.length_a   1.000
_cell.length_b   1.000
_cell.length_c   1.000
_cell.angle_alpha   90.00
_cell.angle_beta   90.00
_cell.angle_gamma   90.00
#
_symmetry.space_group_name_H-M   'P 1'
#
loop_
_entity.id
_entity.type
_entity.pdbx_description
1 polymer ?
#
loop_
_entity_poly.entity_id
_entity_poly.type
_entity_poly.pdbx_seq_one_letter_code
_entity_poly.pdbx_strand_id
1 'polypeptide(L)'
;MVMSQPLFASPAPDRRRVLASLVALSTPGAALAATRKPKAPPPSVVAVLGDSITAGLGLSPDRALPARLQSALERMGAAARV
;
A
#
# COMPACT_ATOMS: atom_id res chain seq x y z
N MET A 1 50.52 -28.92 -7.28
CA MET A 1 49.16 -29.13 -6.73
C MET A 1 48.19 -28.39 -7.65
N VAL A 2 47.60 -29.10 -8.59
CA VAL A 2 46.71 -28.54 -9.63
C VAL A 2 45.32 -28.39 -9.02
N MET A 3 44.83 -27.15 -8.90
CA MET A 3 43.46 -26.88 -8.50
C MET A 3 42.69 -26.39 -9.73
N SER A 4 41.76 -27.22 -10.15
CA SER A 4 40.86 -27.00 -11.27
C SER A 4 39.64 -26.15 -10.85
N GLN A 5 39.13 -25.36 -11.81
CA GLN A 5 37.73 -24.91 -12.00
C GLN A 5 37.25 -23.62 -11.31
N PRO A 6 36.19 -22.94 -11.83
CA PRO A 6 35.41 -23.22 -13.04
C PRO A 6 35.39 -22.08 -14.08
N LEU A 7 35.03 -22.48 -15.31
CA LEU A 7 34.61 -21.63 -16.41
C LEU A 7 33.46 -20.72 -15.97
N PHE A 8 33.56 -19.42 -16.30
CA PHE A 8 32.48 -18.45 -16.19
C PHE A 8 31.23 -18.98 -16.92
N ALA A 9 30.27 -19.52 -16.19
CA ALA A 9 28.94 -19.77 -16.71
C ALA A 9 28.29 -18.40 -16.89
N SER A 10 28.29 -17.89 -18.13
CA SER A 10 27.50 -16.72 -18.47
C SER A 10 26.04 -17.00 -18.09
N PRO A 11 25.37 -16.14 -17.30
CA PRO A 11 23.96 -16.31 -17.04
C PRO A 11 23.23 -16.22 -18.38
N ALA A 12 22.71 -17.34 -18.86
CA ALA A 12 21.92 -17.37 -20.09
C ALA A 12 20.76 -16.36 -19.92
N PRO A 13 20.53 -15.45 -20.88
CA PRO A 13 19.49 -14.46 -20.74
C PRO A 13 18.14 -15.16 -20.63
N ASP A 14 17.46 -14.96 -19.50
CA ASP A 14 16.12 -15.46 -19.27
C ASP A 14 15.21 -14.97 -20.40
N ARG A 15 14.69 -15.91 -21.20
CA ARG A 15 13.81 -15.61 -22.34
C ARG A 15 12.64 -14.73 -21.92
N ARG A 16 12.17 -14.87 -20.67
CA ARG A 16 11.09 -14.07 -20.10
C ARG A 16 11.47 -12.60 -19.97
N ARG A 17 12.72 -12.30 -19.60
CA ARG A 17 13.24 -10.94 -19.50
C ARG A 17 13.43 -10.30 -20.88
N VAL A 18 13.91 -11.07 -21.86
CA VAL A 18 14.08 -10.61 -23.25
C VAL A 18 12.73 -10.26 -23.87
N LEU A 19 11.72 -11.14 -23.73
CA LEU A 19 10.37 -10.86 -24.20
C LEU A 19 9.73 -9.67 -23.48
N ALA A 20 9.92 -9.57 -22.15
CA ALA A 20 9.41 -8.43 -21.38
C ALA A 20 10.03 -7.10 -21.84
N SER A 21 11.34 -7.07 -22.14
CA SER A 21 11.98 -5.87 -22.70
C SER A 21 11.45 -5.52 -24.09
N LEU A 22 11.26 -6.50 -24.97
CA LEU A 22 10.71 -6.27 -26.31
C LEU A 22 9.30 -5.67 -26.26
N VAL A 23 8.45 -6.17 -25.36
CA VAL A 23 7.10 -5.63 -25.13
C VAL A 23 7.16 -4.23 -24.50
N ALA A 24 8.11 -3.97 -23.60
CA ALA A 24 8.29 -2.66 -22.98
C ALA A 24 8.77 -1.59 -23.98
N LEU A 25 9.58 -1.96 -24.99
CA LEU A 25 10.03 -1.04 -26.04
C LEU A 25 8.95 -0.76 -27.11
N SER A 26 8.03 -1.70 -27.37
CA SER A 26 7.01 -1.55 -28.42
C SER A 26 5.80 -0.72 -28.00
N THR A 27 5.64 -0.43 -26.71
CA THR A 27 4.46 0.25 -26.18
C THR A 27 4.83 1.64 -25.63
N PRO A 28 4.48 2.74 -26.32
CA PRO A 28 4.68 4.08 -25.80
C PRO A 28 4.01 4.22 -24.43
N GLY A 29 4.80 4.55 -23.40
CA GLY A 29 4.29 4.73 -22.03
C GLY A 29 4.36 3.51 -21.10
N ALA A 30 4.85 2.34 -21.55
CA ALA A 30 5.02 1.18 -20.66
C ALA A 30 6.00 1.43 -19.50
N ALA A 31 7.07 2.20 -19.74
CA ALA A 31 7.99 2.63 -18.69
C ALA A 31 7.32 3.54 -17.63
N LEU A 32 6.33 4.34 -18.03
CA LEU A 32 5.56 5.19 -17.13
C LEU A 32 4.50 4.40 -16.33
N ALA A 33 3.93 3.35 -16.93
CA ALA A 33 3.00 2.46 -16.23
C ALA A 33 3.72 1.60 -15.17
N ALA A 34 4.95 1.13 -15.46
CA ALA A 34 5.75 0.31 -14.55
C ALA A 34 6.24 1.06 -13.30
N THR A 35 6.27 2.39 -13.32
CA THR A 35 6.69 3.23 -12.18
C THR A 35 5.53 3.69 -11.31
N ARG A 36 4.28 3.35 -11.68
CA ARG A 36 3.10 3.77 -10.93
C ARG A 36 2.97 2.92 -9.67
N LYS A 37 3.48 3.45 -8.54
CA LYS A 37 3.17 2.91 -7.21
C LYS A 37 1.65 2.80 -7.05
N PRO A 38 1.12 1.69 -6.52
CA PRO A 38 -0.30 1.56 -6.23
C PRO A 38 -0.74 2.74 -5.37
N LYS A 39 -1.75 3.48 -5.83
CA LYS A 39 -2.37 4.54 -5.03
C LYS A 39 -2.98 3.87 -3.80
N ALA A 40 -2.59 4.31 -2.60
CA ALA A 40 -3.17 3.77 -1.37
C ALA A 40 -4.70 3.90 -1.43
N PRO A 41 -5.45 2.89 -0.96
CA PRO A 41 -6.91 2.97 -0.90
C PRO A 41 -7.34 4.22 -0.12
N PRO A 42 -8.43 4.89 -0.52
CA PRO A 42 -8.96 6.00 0.25
C PRO A 42 -9.36 5.50 1.65
N PRO A 43 -9.28 6.35 2.69
CA PRO A 43 -9.66 5.95 4.04
C PRO A 43 -11.17 5.63 4.10
N SER A 44 -11.53 4.62 4.88
CA SER A 44 -12.92 4.26 5.13
C SER A 44 -13.61 5.34 5.96
N VAL A 45 -14.82 5.76 5.54
CA VAL A 45 -15.62 6.74 6.29
C VAL A 45 -16.63 5.99 7.16
N VAL A 46 -16.64 6.27 8.46
CA VAL A 46 -17.47 5.59 9.46
C VAL A 46 -18.45 6.60 10.05
N ALA A 47 -19.69 6.60 9.57
CA ALA A 47 -20.74 7.43 10.17
C ALA A 47 -21.24 6.81 11.49
N VAL A 48 -21.17 7.56 12.58
CA VAL A 48 -21.70 7.15 13.88
C VAL A 48 -23.09 7.75 14.06
N LEU A 49 -24.12 6.91 13.94
CA LEU A 49 -25.50 7.30 14.21
C LEU A 49 -25.88 6.94 15.65
N GLY A 50 -26.41 7.92 16.39
CA GLY A 50 -26.80 7.71 17.78
C GLY A 50 -27.58 8.89 18.36
N ASP A 51 -27.71 8.89 19.68
CA ASP A 51 -28.41 9.91 20.46
C ASP A 51 -27.43 10.82 21.22
N SER A 52 -27.94 11.53 22.23
CA SER A 52 -27.15 12.42 23.08
C SER A 52 -26.03 11.72 23.85
N ILE A 53 -26.15 10.41 24.11
CA ILE A 53 -25.11 9.60 24.79
C ILE A 53 -23.93 9.42 23.85
N THR A 54 -24.21 9.05 22.60
CA THR A 54 -23.20 8.89 21.56
C THR A 54 -22.49 10.20 21.24
N ALA A 55 -23.24 11.30 21.20
CA ALA A 55 -22.67 12.65 21.04
C ALA A 55 -21.80 13.09 22.22
N GLY A 56 -21.91 12.42 23.38
CA GLY A 56 -21.19 12.79 24.59
C GLY A 56 -21.73 14.07 25.21
N LEU A 57 -23.05 14.28 25.24
CA LEU A 57 -23.65 15.47 25.83
C LEU A 57 -23.20 15.65 27.29
N GLY A 58 -22.59 16.81 27.59
CA GLY A 58 -22.02 17.10 28.90
C GLY A 58 -20.56 16.67 29.10
N LEU A 59 -19.94 16.04 28.09
CA LEU A 59 -18.51 15.73 28.06
C LEU A 59 -17.75 16.74 27.19
N SER A 60 -16.43 16.83 27.40
CA SER A 60 -15.53 17.45 26.44
C SER A 60 -15.58 16.69 25.10
N PRO A 61 -15.50 17.37 23.93
CA PRO A 61 -15.64 16.75 22.61
C PRO A 61 -14.68 15.57 22.37
N ASP A 62 -13.46 15.68 22.89
CA ASP A 62 -12.38 14.67 22.88
C ASP A 62 -12.71 13.40 23.69
N ARG A 63 -13.69 13.47 24.60
CA ARG A 63 -14.19 12.32 25.36
C ARG A 63 -15.46 11.71 24.79
N ALA A 64 -16.09 12.35 23.80
CA ALA A 64 -17.24 11.79 23.11
C ALA A 64 -16.89 10.51 22.36
N LEU A 65 -17.89 9.67 22.09
CA LEU A 65 -17.67 8.38 21.44
C LEU A 65 -16.97 8.50 20.08
N PRO A 66 -17.37 9.41 19.16
CA PRO A 66 -16.72 9.53 17.85
C PRO A 66 -15.23 9.85 17.96
N ALA A 67 -14.85 10.79 18.84
CA ALA A 67 -13.45 11.18 19.04
C ALA A 67 -12.63 10.02 19.61
N ARG A 68 -13.16 9.30 20.60
CA ARG A 68 -12.48 8.13 21.19
C ARG A 68 -12.36 6.98 20.19
N LEU A 69 -13.37 6.78 19.34
CA LEU A 69 -13.35 5.79 18.28
C LEU A 69 -12.29 6.14 17.24
N GLN A 70 -12.20 7.39 16.81
CA GLN A 70 -11.16 7.87 15.90
C GLN A 70 -9.76 7.58 16.45
N SER A 71 -9.48 7.97 17.70
CA SER A 71 -8.18 7.69 18.31
C SER A 71 -7.90 6.20 18.49
N ALA A 72 -8.93 5.37 18.71
CA ALA A 72 -8.76 3.92 18.79
C ALA A 72 -8.40 3.31 17.42
N LEU A 73 -9.07 3.74 16.36
CA LEU A 73 -8.79 3.29 14.99
C LEU A 73 -7.39 3.72 14.53
N GLU A 74 -6.98 4.94 14.87
CA GLU A 74 -5.62 5.43 14.61
C GLU A 74 -4.56 4.57 15.31
N ARG A 75 -4.77 4.22 16.59
CA ARG A 75 -3.87 3.30 17.32
C ARG A 75 -3.83 1.90 16.73
N MET A 76 -4.92 1.46 16.10
CA MET A 76 -4.99 0.18 15.39
C MET A 76 -4.36 0.23 13.99
N GLY A 77 -3.90 1.39 13.53
CA GLY A 77 -3.38 1.58 12.18
C GLY A 77 -4.44 1.46 11.10
N ALA A 78 -5.73 1.59 11.46
CA ALA A 78 -6.81 1.57 10.49
C ALA A 78 -6.85 2.89 9.72
N ALA A 79 -6.84 2.82 8.39
CA ALA A 79 -7.07 3.97 7.53
C ALA A 79 -8.57 4.31 7.52
N ALA A 80 -9.07 4.84 8.63
CA ALA A 80 -10.48 5.18 8.81
C ALA A 80 -10.66 6.59 9.38
N ARG A 81 -11.78 7.21 8.99
CA ARG A 81 -12.25 8.50 9.48
C ARG A 81 -13.67 8.32 10.01
N VAL A 82 -13.85 8.63 11.29
CA VAL A 82 -15.13 8.63 12.01
C VAL A 82 -15.79 10.00 11.93
#